data_AF-A0A6N9V6R7-F1
#
_entry.id   AF-A0A6N9V6R7-F1
#
_cell.length_a   1.000
_cell.length_b   1.000
_cell.length_c   1.000
_cell.angle_alpha   90.00
_cell.angle_beta   90.00
_cell.angle_gamma   90.00
#
_symmetry.space_group_name_H-M   'P 1'
#
loop_
_entity.id
_entity.type
_entity.pdbx_description
1 polymer ?
#
loop_
_entity_poly.entity_id
_entity_poly.type
_entity_poly.pdbx_seq_one_letter_code
_entity_poly.pdbx_strand_id
1 'polypeptide(L)'
;GPDEYSAVVDDNTYTNLMARSNLLAAADVCARHPEEAARLGVGEEETAAWRDAAEAVHIPYNEEIGVHEQHTDFTRHQRWDFDGTGAEQYPLLLHFP
;
A
#
# COMPACT_ATOMS: atom_id res chain seq x y z
N GLY A 1 6.79 2.27 1.04
CA GLY A 1 5.54 2.39 1.82
C GLY A 1 5.81 3.34 2.97
N PRO A 2 5.21 3.17 4.16
CA PRO A 2 5.63 3.89 5.36
C PRO A 2 7.04 3.52 5.82
N ASP A 3 7.47 2.28 5.58
CA ASP A 3 8.88 1.90 5.67
C ASP A 3 9.65 2.46 4.46
N GLU A 4 10.64 3.32 4.75
CA GLU A 4 11.49 4.00 3.78
C GLU A 4 12.78 3.22 3.47
N TYR A 5 13.08 2.14 4.20
CA TYR A 5 14.21 1.26 3.87
C TYR A 5 13.93 0.37 2.65
N SER A 6 12.68 0.32 2.19
CA SER A 6 12.27 -0.34 0.96
C SER A 6 11.90 0.70 -0.10
N ALA A 7 12.53 0.65 -1.28
CA ALA A 7 12.25 1.57 -2.38
C ALA A 7 11.99 0.83 -3.70
N VAL A 8 11.14 1.39 -4.55
CA VAL A 8 10.76 0.83 -5.86
C VAL A 8 10.28 -0.62 -5.74
N VAL A 9 9.14 -0.79 -5.04
CA VAL A 9 8.53 -2.10 -4.77
C VAL A 9 7.11 -2.14 -5.29
N ASP A 10 6.66 -3.34 -5.65
CA ASP A 10 5.30 -3.60 -6.15
C ASP A 10 4.37 -4.03 -5.00
N ASP A 11 3.11 -3.62 -5.10
CA ASP A 11 2.02 -4.01 -4.18
C ASP A 11 2.33 -3.84 -2.69
N ASN A 12 2.87 -2.69 -2.30
CA ASN A 12 3.00 -2.36 -0.89
C ASN A 12 1.63 -2.40 -0.20
N THR A 13 1.46 -3.31 0.78
CA THR A 13 0.17 -3.57 1.46
C THR A 13 -0.44 -2.30 2.02
N TYR A 14 0.36 -1.43 2.64
CA TYR A 14 -0.15 -0.16 3.16
C TYR A 14 -0.67 0.74 2.04
N THR A 15 0.13 0.96 1.00
CA THR A 15 -0.27 1.78 -0.16
C THR A 15 -1.56 1.25 -0.78
N ASN A 16 -1.65 -0.06 -1.02
CA ASN A 16 -2.79 -0.69 -1.67
C ASN A 16 -4.06 -0.63 -0.81
N LEU A 17 -3.98 -0.89 0.49
CA LEU A 17 -5.12 -0.74 1.41
C LEU A 17 -5.60 0.71 1.50
N MET A 18 -4.68 1.67 1.58
CA MET A 18 -5.02 3.08 1.64
C MET A 18 -5.64 3.57 0.32
N ALA A 19 -5.11 3.15 -0.82
CA ALA A 19 -5.67 3.45 -2.14
C ALA A 19 -7.08 2.87 -2.29
N ARG A 20 -7.28 1.61 -1.92
CA ARG A 20 -8.61 0.95 -1.90
C ARG A 20 -9.60 1.72 -1.03
N SER A 21 -9.21 2.06 0.20
CA SER A 21 -10.08 2.83 1.10
C SER A 21 -10.41 4.21 0.54
N ASN A 22 -9.44 4.88 -0.10
CA ASN A 22 -9.63 6.20 -0.67
C ASN A 22 -10.60 6.18 -1.86
N LEU A 23 -10.46 5.22 -2.77
CA LEU A 23 -11.34 5.05 -3.93
C LEU A 23 -12.80 4.81 -3.52
N LEU A 24 -13.01 3.89 -2.55
CA LEU A 24 -14.35 3.61 -2.03
C LEU A 24 -14.96 4.84 -1.35
N ALA A 25 -14.19 5.51 -0.48
CA ALA A 25 -14.65 6.70 0.21
C ALA A 25 -14.98 7.84 -0.76
N ALA A 26 -14.17 8.05 -1.81
CA ALA A 26 -14.40 9.06 -2.82
C ALA A 26 -15.71 8.81 -3.56
N ALA A 27 -15.94 7.59 -4.05
CA ALA A 27 -17.18 7.24 -4.73
C ALA A 27 -18.41 7.37 -3.80
N ASP A 28 -18.28 7.02 -2.51
CA ASP A 28 -19.35 7.18 -1.52
C ASP A 28 -19.66 8.65 -1.20
N VAL A 29 -18.64 9.52 -1.22
CA VAL A 29 -18.83 10.97 -1.09
C VAL A 29 -19.53 11.53 -2.32
N CYS A 30 -19.10 11.17 -3.53
CA CYS A 30 -19.73 11.63 -4.77
C CYS A 30 -21.21 11.21 -4.87
N ALA A 31 -21.54 9.98 -4.45
CA ALA A 31 -22.93 9.52 -4.41
C ALA A 31 -23.81 10.33 -3.45
N ARG A 32 -23.24 10.84 -2.35
CA ARG A 32 -23.94 11.70 -1.38
C ARG A 32 -24.05 13.15 -1.83
N HIS A 33 -23.18 13.59 -2.73
CA HIS A 33 -23.04 14.98 -3.18
C HIS A 33 -22.96 15.06 -4.72
N PRO A 34 -24.04 14.68 -5.44
CA PRO A 34 -24.00 14.54 -6.89
C PRO A 34 -23.79 15.87 -7.63
N GLU A 35 -24.30 16.99 -7.11
CA GLU A 35 -24.11 18.32 -7.73
C GLU A 35 -22.65 18.78 -7.64
N GLU A 36 -22.00 18.61 -6.47
CA GLU A 36 -20.59 18.92 -6.30
C GLU A 36 -19.69 17.98 -7.10
N ALA A 37 -20.02 16.68 -7.15
CA ALA A 37 -19.30 15.71 -7.96
C ALA A 37 -19.34 16.10 -9.44
N ALA A 38 -20.54 16.41 -9.97
CA ALA A 38 -20.71 16.86 -11.35
C ALA A 38 -19.94 18.17 -11.62
N ARG A 39 -19.92 19.11 -10.66
CA ARG A 39 -19.15 20.36 -10.76
C ARG A 39 -17.64 20.12 -10.82
N LEU A 40 -17.14 19.06 -10.18
CA LEU A 40 -15.75 18.63 -10.23
C LEU A 40 -15.43 17.75 -11.46
N GLY A 41 -16.42 17.47 -12.31
CA GLY A 41 -16.27 16.64 -13.51
C GLY A 41 -16.37 15.13 -13.24
N VAL A 42 -16.76 14.72 -12.03
CA VAL A 42 -16.87 13.31 -11.65
C VAL A 42 -18.26 12.78 -12.01
N GLY A 43 -18.29 11.76 -12.87
CA GLY A 43 -19.51 11.09 -13.33
C GLY A 43 -19.70 9.69 -12.75
N GLU A 44 -20.86 9.09 -13.04
CA GLU A 44 -21.19 7.73 -12.59
C GLU A 44 -20.17 6.70 -13.08
N GLU A 45 -19.76 6.77 -14.35
CA GLU A 45 -18.75 5.87 -14.94
C GLU A 45 -17.41 5.94 -14.19
N GLU A 46 -16.96 7.15 -13.82
CA GLU A 46 -15.71 7.32 -13.08
C GLU A 46 -15.80 6.73 -11.67
N THR A 47 -16.90 6.97 -10.96
CA THR A 47 -17.11 6.38 -9.63
C THR A 47 -17.26 4.86 -9.67
N ALA A 48 -17.84 4.30 -10.73
CA ALA A 48 -17.90 2.85 -10.95
C ALA A 48 -16.49 2.29 -11.19
N ALA A 49 -15.69 2.93 -12.04
CA ALA A 49 -14.31 2.52 -12.28
C ALA A 49 -13.45 2.56 -11.00
N TRP A 50 -13.67 3.53 -10.10
CA TRP A 50 -12.99 3.56 -8.80
C TRP A 50 -13.35 2.37 -7.92
N ARG A 51 -14.61 1.94 -7.92
CA ARG A 51 -15.08 0.77 -7.17
C ARG A 51 -14.50 -0.52 -7.73
N ASP A 52 -14.55 -0.67 -9.05
CA ASP A 52 -13.95 -1.83 -9.74
C ASP A 52 -12.44 -1.92 -9.44
N ALA A 53 -11.73 -0.79 -9.53
CA ALA A 53 -10.32 -0.72 -9.18
C ALA A 53 -10.08 -1.09 -7.71
N ALA A 54 -10.90 -0.59 -6.78
CA ALA A 54 -10.81 -0.89 -5.35
C ALA A 54 -11.06 -2.38 -5.02
N GLU A 55 -11.92 -3.05 -5.78
CA GLU A 55 -12.16 -4.49 -5.66
C GLU A 55 -11.02 -5.32 -6.26
N ALA A 56 -10.40 -4.82 -7.34
CA ALA A 56 -9.30 -5.49 -8.04
C ALA A 56 -7.93 -5.30 -7.36
N VAL A 57 -7.80 -4.42 -6.36
CA VAL A 57 -6.52 -4.17 -5.66
C VAL A 57 -5.97 -5.48 -5.09
N HIS A 58 -4.75 -5.84 -5.50
CA HIS A 58 -4.02 -6.95 -4.94
C HIS A 58 -3.46 -6.59 -3.56
N ILE A 59 -3.61 -7.49 -2.58
CA ILE A 59 -2.97 -7.38 -1.27
C ILE A 59 -2.11 -8.62 -1.08
N PRO A 60 -0.77 -8.51 -1.05
CA PRO A 60 0.09 -9.68 -0.98
C PRO A 60 -0.11 -10.42 0.35
N TYR A 61 -0.23 -11.74 0.28
CA TYR A 61 -0.38 -12.62 1.42
C TYR A 61 0.48 -13.87 1.23
N ASN A 62 1.32 -14.17 2.21
CA ASN A 62 2.10 -15.38 2.24
C ASN A 62 1.37 -16.45 3.04
N GLU A 63 0.84 -17.45 2.34
CA GLU A 63 0.09 -18.58 2.92
C GLU A 63 0.97 -19.53 3.74
N GLU A 64 2.27 -19.64 3.45
CA GLU A 64 3.17 -20.57 4.14
C GLU A 64 3.41 -20.17 5.60
N ILE A 65 3.48 -18.86 5.85
CA ILE A 65 3.69 -18.29 7.19
C ILE A 65 2.49 -17.49 7.71
N GLY A 66 1.42 -17.36 6.91
CA GLY A 66 0.12 -16.81 7.32
C GLY A 66 0.09 -15.30 7.55
N VAL A 67 0.85 -14.51 6.80
CA VAL A 67 0.94 -13.04 6.99
C VAL A 67 0.77 -12.27 5.69
N HIS A 68 0.21 -11.06 5.78
CA HIS A 68 0.33 -10.10 4.69
C HIS A 68 1.77 -9.64 4.56
N GLU A 69 2.28 -9.63 3.34
CA GLU A 69 3.63 -9.14 3.09
C GLU A 69 3.65 -7.62 3.11
N GLN A 70 4.80 -7.01 3.43
CA GLN A 70 4.92 -5.55 3.38
C GLN A 70 4.72 -5.02 1.95
N HIS A 71 5.27 -5.75 0.97
CA HIS A 71 5.11 -5.62 -0.46
C HIS A 71 5.36 -7.00 -1.07
N THR A 72 5.12 -7.19 -2.38
CA THR A 72 5.32 -8.49 -3.03
C THR A 72 6.73 -9.03 -2.79
N ASP A 73 6.80 -10.31 -2.42
CA ASP A 73 7.97 -11.12 -2.09
C ASP A 73 8.80 -10.66 -0.88
N PHE A 74 8.30 -9.73 -0.04
CA PHE A 74 9.07 -9.18 1.08
C PHE A 74 9.59 -10.27 2.03
N THR A 75 8.79 -11.29 2.29
CA THR A 75 9.14 -12.37 3.23
C THR A 75 10.26 -13.29 2.73
N ARG A 76 10.64 -13.17 1.44
CA ARG A 76 11.76 -13.89 0.82
C ARG A 76 13.11 -13.19 0.99
N HIS A 77 13.10 -11.93 1.46
CA HIS A 77 14.33 -11.17 1.68
C HIS A 77 15.17 -11.78 2.80
N GLN A 78 16.47 -11.49 2.76
CA GLN A 78 17.37 -11.89 3.84
C GLN A 78 16.90 -11.27 5.16
N ARG A 79 16.75 -12.12 6.19
CA ARG A 79 16.45 -11.65 7.55
C ARG A 79 17.68 -10.94 8.11
N TRP A 80 17.46 -9.77 8.67
CA TRP A 80 18.52 -9.00 9.33
C TRP A 80 18.92 -9.65 10.66
N ASP A 81 20.23 -9.71 10.93
CA ASP A 81 20.78 -10.19 12.19
C ASP A 81 20.93 -9.03 13.17
N PHE A 82 19.85 -8.74 13.91
CA PHE A 82 19.85 -7.68 14.91
C PHE A 82 20.75 -7.98 16.10
N ASP A 83 20.87 -9.26 16.50
CA ASP A 83 21.67 -9.68 17.65
C ASP A 83 23.17 -9.53 17.38
N GLY A 84 23.58 -9.75 16.12
CA GLY A 84 24.95 -9.55 15.65
C GLY A 84 25.30 -8.11 15.28
N THR A 85 24.33 -7.18 15.24
CA THR A 85 24.58 -5.77 14.87
C THR A 85 24.98 -4.94 16.10
N GLY A 86 26.24 -4.52 16.17
CA GLY A 86 26.78 -3.68 17.24
C GLY A 86 26.22 -2.25 17.26
N ALA A 87 26.25 -1.60 18.42
CA ALA A 87 25.71 -0.25 18.60
C ALA A 87 26.42 0.80 17.72
N GLU A 88 27.70 0.61 17.45
CA GLU A 88 28.53 1.44 16.58
C GLU A 88 28.17 1.34 15.09
N GLN A 89 27.43 0.30 14.70
CA GLN A 89 26.97 0.07 13.32
C GLN A 89 25.61 0.74 13.06
N TYR A 90 25.11 1.55 13.99
CA TYR A 90 23.94 2.40 13.82
C TYR A 90 24.34 3.87 13.57
N PRO A 91 23.50 4.64 12.84
CA PRO A 91 22.30 4.20 12.12
C PRO A 91 22.65 3.37 10.87
N LEU A 92 21.87 2.31 10.60
CA LEU A 92 22.20 1.29 9.59
C LEU A 92 22.56 1.86 8.21
N LEU A 93 21.87 2.92 7.79
CA LEU A 93 22.08 3.58 6.49
C LEU A 93 23.50 4.12 6.26
N LEU A 94 24.29 4.32 7.33
CA LEU A 94 25.68 4.80 7.23
C LEU A 94 26.70 3.66 7.15
N HIS A 95 26.29 2.43 7.46
CA HIS A 95 27.20 1.29 7.65
C HIS A 95 26.91 0.13 6.70
N PHE A 96 25.69 0.05 6.18
CA PHE A 96 25.23 -1.04 5.32
C PHE A 96 24.53 -0.52 4.06
N PRO A 97 24.77 -1.16 2.89
CA PRO A 97 24.17 -0.78 1.63
C PRO A 97 22.68 -1.15 1.52
#